data_AF-A0A834M0H2-F1
#
_entry.id   AF-A0A834M0H2-F1
#
_cell.length_a   1.000
_cell.length_b   1.000
_cell.length_c   1.000
_cell.angle_alpha   90.00
_cell.angle_beta   90.00
_cell.angle_gamma   90.00
#
_symmetry.space_group_name_H-M   'P 1'
#
loop_
_entity.id
_entity.type
_entity.pdbx_description
1 polymer ?
#
loop_
_entity_poly.entity_id
_entity_poly.type
_entity_poly.pdbx_seq_one_letter_code
_entity_poly.pdbx_strand_id
1 'polypeptide(L)'
;MCPEHNPTCPNDLPLDNVGNAVTDGRPAMKTSSDIDGAYCVEFEILKASKACRKEESYNALKEGERICVRCESEALHEDLGWRCQGHGVEGRVTRWSALSAPHCHGKWLRAQPELDATCSARTCKELPNVFIFV
;
A
#
# COMPACT_ATOMS: atom_id res chain seq x y z
N MET A 1 -52.39 25.12 -5.43
CA MET A 1 -51.26 26.06 -5.28
C MET A 1 -51.23 26.56 -3.85
N CYS A 2 -50.13 26.36 -3.12
CA CYS A 2 -49.94 26.95 -1.79
C CYS A 2 -48.51 27.51 -1.71
N PRO A 3 -48.33 28.83 -1.51
CA PRO A 3 -47.10 29.40 -0.96
C PRO A 3 -47.41 30.20 0.32
N GLU A 4 -46.52 30.51 1.25
CA GLU A 4 -45.18 30.10 1.65
C GLU A 4 -45.03 30.67 3.08
N HIS A 5 -44.57 29.87 4.04
CA HIS A 5 -44.33 30.29 5.42
C HIS A 5 -42.83 30.61 5.60
N ASN A 6 -42.51 31.87 5.99
CA ASN A 6 -41.45 32.43 6.87
C ASN A 6 -40.28 31.49 7.32
N PRO A 7 -39.00 31.92 7.59
CA PRO A 7 -38.67 33.14 8.38
C PRO A 7 -37.26 33.83 8.24
N THR A 8 -37.19 35.06 8.79
CA THR A 8 -36.06 35.68 9.57
C THR A 8 -34.72 36.11 8.92
N CYS A 9 -34.63 37.43 8.65
CA CYS A 9 -33.71 38.43 9.26
C CYS A 9 -32.18 38.47 8.94
N PRO A 10 -31.53 39.66 9.12
CA PRO A 10 -30.68 40.28 8.10
C PRO A 10 -29.17 40.41 8.44
N ASN A 11 -28.43 40.91 7.45
CA ASN A 11 -26.99 41.23 7.44
C ASN A 11 -26.60 42.46 8.27
N ASP A 12 -25.47 42.36 8.98
CA ASP A 12 -24.54 43.41 9.46
C ASP A 12 -23.23 42.68 9.82
N LEU A 13 -21.98 43.15 9.69
CA LEU A 13 -21.23 44.20 8.97
C LEU A 13 -19.71 43.90 9.32
N PRO A 14 -18.67 44.70 8.98
CA PRO A 14 -17.43 44.20 8.35
C PRO A 14 -16.14 44.49 9.17
N LEU A 15 -14.98 44.45 8.48
CA LEU A 15 -13.65 45.07 8.71
C LEU A 15 -12.52 44.00 8.74
N ASP A 16 -11.61 44.02 7.75
CA ASP A 16 -10.22 44.53 7.79
C ASP A 16 -9.22 43.39 8.18
N ASN A 17 -7.94 43.29 7.79
CA ASN A 17 -7.02 44.04 6.97
C ASN A 17 -5.84 43.09 6.59
N VAL A 18 -5.04 43.51 5.62
CA VAL A 18 -3.70 43.09 5.19
C VAL A 18 -2.88 42.18 6.14
N GLY A 19 -2.31 41.08 5.61
CA GLY A 19 -1.29 40.27 6.28
C GLY A 19 -0.45 39.40 5.32
N ASN A 20 0.84 39.76 5.19
CA ASN A 20 1.90 39.09 4.43
C ASN A 20 2.28 37.71 4.99
N ALA A 21 2.87 36.88 4.09
CA ALA A 21 3.81 35.77 4.34
C ALA A 21 3.29 34.63 5.23
N VAL A 22 3.51 33.35 4.92
CA VAL A 22 4.82 32.69 4.91
C VAL A 22 4.68 31.41 4.09
N THR A 23 5.55 31.21 3.09
CA THR A 23 5.83 29.88 2.55
C THR A 23 6.51 29.07 3.64
N ASP A 24 5.71 28.48 4.52
CA ASP A 24 6.22 27.54 5.50
C ASP A 24 6.34 26.21 4.76
N GLY A 25 7.58 25.81 4.49
CA GLY A 25 7.97 24.53 3.93
C GLY A 25 7.63 23.39 4.89
N ARG A 26 6.33 23.20 5.11
CA ARG A 26 5.77 22.08 5.86
C ARG A 26 5.51 20.99 4.82
N PRO A 27 6.16 19.81 4.89
CA PRO A 27 5.76 18.71 4.04
C PRO A 27 4.29 18.43 4.35
N ALA A 28 3.43 18.74 3.39
CA ALA A 28 2.02 18.39 3.43
C ALA A 28 1.97 16.90 3.79
N MET A 29 1.40 16.61 4.94
CA MET A 29 1.03 15.25 5.31
C MET A 29 0.12 14.77 4.18
N LYS A 30 0.66 13.92 3.29
CA LYS A 30 0.01 13.52 2.05
C LYS A 30 -1.24 12.72 2.40
N THR A 31 -2.38 13.40 2.39
CA THR A 31 -3.72 12.82 2.45
C THR A 31 -4.00 12.08 1.16
N SER A 32 -3.98 10.75 1.23
CA SER A 32 -5.01 9.81 0.75
C SER A 32 -5.84 10.11 -0.51
N SER A 33 -5.34 10.85 -1.50
CA SER A 33 -6.08 11.10 -2.75
C SER A 33 -5.26 10.87 -4.03
N ASP A 34 -4.01 10.42 -3.89
CA ASP A 34 -3.18 9.80 -4.96
C ASP A 34 -2.65 8.43 -4.50
N ILE A 35 -3.35 7.78 -3.56
CA ILE A 35 -3.05 6.43 -3.08
C ILE A 35 -4.26 5.59 -3.45
N ASP A 36 -4.11 4.72 -4.43
CA ASP A 36 -5.12 3.77 -4.91
C ASP A 36 -5.39 2.66 -3.87
N GLY A 37 -5.25 2.95 -2.57
CA GLY A 37 -5.12 1.98 -1.48
C GLY A 37 -3.89 1.07 -1.57
N ALA A 38 -3.32 0.92 -2.77
CA ALA A 38 -2.27 -0.03 -3.04
C ALA A 38 -0.91 0.43 -2.52
N TYR A 39 -0.11 -0.51 -2.02
CA TYR A 39 1.28 -0.27 -1.63
C TYR A 39 2.14 -1.47 -2.01
N CYS A 40 3.43 -1.21 -2.21
CA CYS A 40 4.41 -2.25 -2.48
C CYS A 40 5.31 -2.50 -1.28
N VAL A 41 5.71 -3.77 -1.15
CA VAL A 41 6.64 -4.22 -0.12
C VAL A 41 7.67 -5.12 -0.76
N GLU A 42 8.93 -4.86 -0.44
CA GLU A 42 10.02 -5.73 -0.84
C GLU A 42 10.28 -6.81 0.20
N PHE A 43 10.41 -8.04 -0.28
CA PHE A 43 10.70 -9.20 0.53
C PHE A 43 11.92 -9.94 -0.01
N GLU A 44 12.73 -10.45 0.91
CA GLU A 44 13.77 -11.41 0.63
C GLU A 44 13.24 -12.82 0.89
N ILE A 45 13.30 -13.67 -0.14
CA ILE A 45 12.87 -15.06 -0.04
C ILE A 45 13.89 -15.84 0.80
N LEU A 46 13.48 -16.30 1.97
CA LEU A 46 14.31 -17.15 2.82
C LEU A 46 14.13 -18.64 2.49
N LYS A 47 12.95 -19.02 2.01
CA LYS A 47 12.66 -20.39 1.60
C LYS A 47 11.48 -20.41 0.65
N ALA A 48 11.57 -21.21 -0.41
CA ALA A 48 10.46 -21.52 -1.29
C ALA A 48 10.33 -23.04 -1.46
N SER A 49 9.09 -23.53 -1.58
CA SER A 49 8.82 -24.95 -1.82
C SER A 49 9.32 -25.36 -3.21
N LYS A 50 9.55 -26.66 -3.43
CA LYS A 50 9.93 -27.17 -4.75
C LYS A 50 8.83 -26.98 -5.81
N ALA A 51 7.58 -26.79 -5.38
CA ALA A 51 6.46 -26.58 -6.29
C ALA A 51 6.56 -25.24 -7.01
N CYS A 52 7.09 -24.20 -6.36
CA CYS A 52 7.30 -22.89 -7.00
C CYS A 52 8.17 -22.96 -8.26
N ARG A 53 9.14 -23.89 -8.30
CA ARG A 53 10.01 -24.09 -9.47
C ARG A 53 9.31 -24.71 -10.68
N LYS A 54 8.15 -25.34 -10.48
CA LYS A 54 7.37 -25.94 -11.57
C LYS A 54 6.44 -24.92 -12.23
N GLU A 55 6.10 -23.86 -11.52
CA GLU A 55 5.24 -22.79 -12.01
C GLU A 55 6.08 -21.73 -12.69
N GLU A 56 5.79 -21.41 -13.95
CA GLU A 56 6.56 -20.41 -14.71
C GLU A 56 6.51 -19.03 -14.05
N SER A 57 5.35 -18.66 -13.49
CA SER A 57 5.18 -17.40 -12.76
C SER A 57 5.96 -17.35 -11.45
N TYR A 58 6.19 -18.48 -10.78
CA TYR A 58 6.81 -18.53 -9.45
C TYR A 58 8.23 -19.13 -9.44
N ASN A 59 8.78 -19.47 -10.60
CA ASN A 59 10.12 -20.07 -10.69
C ASN A 59 11.25 -19.12 -10.26
N ALA A 60 10.97 -17.81 -10.24
CA ALA A 60 11.86 -16.76 -9.76
C ALA A 60 11.97 -16.75 -8.23
N LEU A 61 11.04 -17.38 -7.51
CA LEU A 61 11.06 -17.46 -6.04
C LEU A 61 12.14 -18.45 -5.58
N LYS A 62 13.36 -17.94 -5.43
CA LYS A 62 14.54 -18.69 -4.98
C LYS A 62 15.07 -18.07 -3.68
N GLU A 63 15.68 -18.90 -2.85
CA GLU A 63 16.32 -18.43 -1.63
C GLU A 63 17.39 -17.37 -1.92
N GLY A 64 17.35 -16.27 -1.20
CA GLY A 64 18.17 -15.08 -1.40
C GLY A 64 17.64 -14.07 -2.43
N GLU A 65 16.58 -14.42 -3.18
CA GLU A 65 16.00 -13.51 -4.17
C GLU A 65 15.19 -12.40 -3.50
N ARG A 66 15.29 -11.18 -4.04
CA ARG A 66 14.44 -10.06 -3.63
C ARG A 66 13.27 -9.91 -4.59
N ILE A 67 12.06 -9.88 -4.05
CA ILE A 67 10.83 -9.74 -4.83
C ILE A 67 10.05 -8.51 -4.38
N CYS A 68 9.26 -7.98 -5.30
CA CYS A 68 8.26 -6.97 -4.99
C CYS A 68 6.87 -7.62 -4.91
N VAL A 69 6.19 -7.40 -3.79
CA VAL A 69 4.81 -7.78 -3.59
C VAL A 69 3.97 -6.51 -3.58
N ARG A 70 2.97 -6.46 -4.45
CA ARG A 70 2.01 -5.35 -4.48
C ARG A 70 0.76 -5.80 -3.74
N CYS A 71 0.39 -5.02 -2.74
CA CYS A 71 -0.91 -5.10 -2.10
C CYS A 71 -1.85 -4.17 -2.87
N GLU A 72 -2.86 -4.72 -3.53
CA GLU A 72 -3.90 -3.92 -4.21
C GLU A 72 -4.98 -3.51 -3.21
N SER A 73 -5.72 -2.44 -3.52
CA SER A 73 -6.81 -1.91 -2.70
C SER A 73 -7.81 -2.97 -2.26
N GLU A 74 -8.13 -3.90 -3.17
CA GLU A 74 -9.11 -4.97 -3.01
C GLU A 74 -8.64 -6.07 -2.05
N ALA A 75 -7.33 -6.16 -1.82
CA ALA A 75 -6.73 -7.14 -0.91
C ALA A 75 -6.46 -6.56 0.50
N LEU A 76 -6.76 -5.28 0.72
CA LEU A 76 -6.65 -4.65 2.03
C LEU A 76 -7.78 -5.13 2.93
N HIS A 77 -7.42 -5.51 4.16
CA HIS A 77 -8.39 -5.86 5.18
C HIS A 77 -8.40 -4.80 6.29
N GLU A 78 -9.59 -4.27 6.63
CA GLU A 78 -9.75 -3.29 7.72
C GLU A 78 -9.32 -3.90 9.07
N ASP A 79 -9.68 -5.16 9.33
CA ASP A 79 -9.27 -5.90 10.54
C ASP A 79 -7.74 -6.02 10.71
N LEU A 80 -6.97 -5.87 9.62
CA LEU A 80 -5.51 -5.89 9.62
C LEU A 80 -4.91 -4.47 9.65
N GLY A 81 -5.75 -3.44 9.85
CA GLY A 81 -5.36 -2.03 9.82
C GLY A 81 -5.03 -1.55 8.41
N TRP A 82 -5.86 -1.94 7.42
CA TRP A 82 -5.67 -1.65 5.99
C TRP A 82 -4.36 -2.23 5.46
N ARG A 83 -4.18 -3.54 5.67
CA ARG A 83 -3.00 -4.29 5.22
C ARG A 83 -3.44 -5.57 4.53
N CYS A 84 -2.64 -6.00 3.56
CA CYS A 84 -2.79 -7.33 2.98
C CYS A 84 -2.34 -8.42 3.96
N GLN A 85 -2.98 -9.57 3.86
CA GLN A 85 -2.50 -10.80 4.46
C GLN A 85 -1.08 -11.09 3.94
N GLY A 86 -0.15 -11.46 4.84
CA GLY A 86 1.25 -11.66 4.45
C GLY A 86 2.10 -10.39 4.32
N HIS A 87 1.59 -9.21 4.67
CA HIS A 87 2.34 -7.93 4.74
C HIS A 87 3.69 -8.03 5.47
N GLY A 88 3.81 -9.01 6.37
CA GLY A 88 5.02 -9.29 7.12
C GLY A 88 5.36 -8.19 8.12
N VAL A 89 6.29 -8.51 9.01
CA VAL A 89 6.77 -7.55 10.01
C VAL A 89 8.28 -7.44 9.83
N GLU A 90 8.79 -6.22 9.95
CA GLU A 90 10.23 -5.98 9.91
C GLU A 90 10.96 -6.87 10.93
N GLY A 91 12.08 -7.46 10.52
CA GLY A 91 12.87 -8.33 11.38
C GLY A 91 12.21 -9.65 11.76
N ARG A 92 11.00 -9.95 11.26
CA ARG A 92 10.31 -11.21 11.51
C ARG A 92 10.08 -12.01 10.23
N VAL A 93 10.52 -13.26 10.29
CA VAL A 93 10.25 -14.24 9.25
C VAL A 93 8.75 -14.48 9.14
N THR A 94 8.21 -14.22 7.96
CA THR A 94 6.79 -14.36 7.65
C THR A 94 6.59 -15.54 6.70
N ARG A 95 5.53 -16.33 6.92
CA ARG A 95 5.14 -17.43 6.02
C ARG A 95 4.22 -16.88 4.94
N TRP A 96 4.30 -17.45 3.74
CA TRP A 96 3.51 -17.03 2.59
C TRP A 96 3.11 -18.23 1.74
N SER A 97 2.03 -18.08 0.97
CA SER A 97 1.54 -19.05 -0.01
C SER A 97 1.04 -18.32 -1.26
N ALA A 98 1.37 -18.83 -2.44
CA ALA A 98 0.84 -18.31 -3.70
C ALA A 98 -0.67 -18.51 -3.78
N LEU A 99 -1.41 -17.44 -4.09
CA LEU A 99 -2.86 -17.47 -4.22
C LEU A 99 -3.31 -18.44 -5.33
N SER A 100 -2.70 -18.35 -6.52
CA SER A 100 -3.04 -19.21 -7.65
C SER A 100 -2.37 -20.59 -7.61
N ALA A 101 -1.39 -20.79 -6.72
CA ALA A 101 -0.67 -22.05 -6.58
C ALA A 101 -0.43 -22.40 -5.10
N PRO A 102 -1.42 -22.96 -4.37
CA PRO A 102 -1.32 -23.25 -2.93
C PRO A 102 -0.13 -24.17 -2.56
N HIS A 103 0.34 -24.97 -3.51
CA HIS A 103 1.52 -25.82 -3.33
C HIS A 103 2.85 -25.02 -3.33
N CYS A 104 2.87 -23.82 -3.92
CA CYS A 104 3.97 -22.87 -3.85
C CYS A 104 3.83 -21.99 -2.60
N HIS A 105 4.67 -22.28 -1.61
CA HIS A 105 4.66 -21.57 -0.33
C HIS A 105 6.06 -21.51 0.25
N GLY A 106 6.26 -20.69 1.27
CA GLY A 106 7.59 -20.43 1.76
C GLY A 106 7.67 -19.55 2.99
N LYS A 107 8.85 -18.96 3.15
CA LYS A 107 9.17 -17.97 4.16
C LYS A 107 9.91 -16.82 3.51
N TRP A 108 9.64 -15.60 3.96
CA TRP A 108 10.38 -14.42 3.56
C TRP A 108 10.65 -13.50 4.74
N LEU A 109 11.54 -12.55 4.54
CA LEU A 109 11.78 -11.44 5.44
C LEU A 109 11.49 -10.14 4.70
N ARG A 110 10.89 -9.18 5.39
CA ARG A 110 10.68 -7.85 4.82
C ARG A 110 12.03 -7.14 4.69
N ALA A 111 12.36 -6.68 3.48
CA ALA A 111 13.66 -6.10 3.15
C ALA A 111 13.73 -4.58 3.40
N GLN A 112 12.58 -3.92 3.58
CA GLN A 112 12.49 -2.48 3.86
C GLN A 112 11.65 -2.20 5.10
N PRO A 113 12.05 -1.25 5.97
CA PRO A 113 11.29 -0.86 7.16
C PRO A 113 9.98 -0.14 6.82
N GLU A 114 9.98 0.63 5.73
CA GLU A 114 8.86 1.44 5.28
C GLU A 114 8.13 0.82 4.09
N LEU A 115 6.88 1.23 3.87
CA LEU A 115 6.06 0.77 2.75
C LEU A 115 6.24 1.73 1.59
N ASP A 116 6.35 1.20 0.38
CA ASP A 116 6.39 2.05 -0.81
C ASP A 116 4.98 2.23 -1.36
N ALA A 117 4.32 3.29 -0.90
CA ALA A 117 2.98 3.66 -1.36
C ALA A 117 2.95 4.05 -2.85
N THR A 118 4.12 4.33 -3.45
CA THR A 118 4.25 4.70 -4.87
C THR A 118 4.80 3.57 -5.74
N CYS A 119 5.12 2.41 -5.15
CA CYS A 119 5.79 1.29 -5.82
C CYS A 119 7.00 1.73 -6.66
N SER A 120 7.71 2.76 -6.18
CA SER A 120 8.78 3.44 -6.90
C SER A 120 10.15 2.77 -6.75
N ALA A 121 10.29 1.86 -5.80
CA ALA A 121 11.51 1.14 -5.53
C ALA A 121 11.96 0.33 -6.75
N ARG A 122 13.27 0.26 -6.99
CA ARG A 122 13.82 -0.33 -8.22
C ARG A 122 13.38 -1.78 -8.42
N THR A 123 13.37 -2.55 -7.35
CA THR A 123 12.88 -3.94 -7.32
C THR A 123 11.41 -4.05 -7.76
N CYS A 124 10.59 -3.03 -7.50
CA CYS A 124 9.18 -2.97 -7.90
C CYS A 124 8.94 -2.42 -9.31
N LYS A 125 9.92 -1.73 -9.91
CA LYS A 125 9.85 -1.19 -11.27
C LYS A 125 10.44 -2.11 -12.34
N GLU A 126 11.49 -2.85 -11.98
CA GLU A 126 12.30 -3.61 -12.95
C GLU A 126 11.97 -5.11 -12.97
N LEU A 127 11.24 -5.63 -11.97
CA LEU A 127 10.82 -7.03 -11.97
C LEU A 127 9.51 -7.21 -12.76
N PRO A 128 9.47 -8.10 -13.77
CA PRO A 128 8.23 -8.44 -14.48
C PRO A 128 7.23 -9.22 -13.59
N ASN A 129 7.65 -9.62 -12.39
CA ASN A 129 6.88 -10.47 -11.50
C ASN A 129 6.47 -9.68 -10.25
N VAL A 130 5.41 -8.89 -10.37
CA VAL A 130 4.68 -8.37 -9.21
C VAL A 130 3.81 -9.52 -8.70
N PHE A 131 4.05 -9.93 -7.47
CA PHE A 131 3.30 -11.03 -6.87
C PHE A 131 2.19 -10.52 -5.96
N ILE A 132 1.05 -11.21 -5.99
CA ILE A 132 -0.05 -11.04 -5.03
C ILE A 132 -0.12 -12.34 -4.22
N PHE A 133 0.13 -12.22 -2.92
CA PHE A 133 0.04 -13.32 -1.98
C PHE A 133 -0.99 -12.96 -0.92
N VAL A 134 -1.84 -13.93 -0.59
CA VAL A 134 -2.75 -13.88 0.56
C VAL A 134 -2.31 -14.93 1.57
#